data_AF-A0A1W5RMX8-F1
#
_entry.id   AF-A0A1W5RMX8-F1
#
_cell.length_a   1.000
_cell.length_b   1.000
_cell.length_c   1.000
_cell.angle_alpha   90.00
_cell.angle_beta   90.00
_cell.angle_gamma   90.00
#
_symmetry.space_group_name_H-M   'P 1'
#
loop_
_entity.id
_entity.type
_entity.pdbx_description
1 polymer ?
#
loop_
_entity_poly.entity_id
_entity_poly.type
_entity_poly.pdbx_seq_one_letter_code
_entity_poly.pdbx_strand_id
1 'polypeptide(L)'
;MSYFQLENFFSNFSFLILFVSMIYYWINIAFNLKNKNLGTFGMILANFSIFTLLILRWKESGHFPLSNLYESFLFLSWNLTLIHLILEKMTPFSNKSEKFLGAITSPTALFTNAFATFSLPEDMRSPSPLVPALQSNWLMMHVTVMILSYSALICGSLLSIAYLIITFYNNNSKEKLLYASDNIVSQPEIDKEQNVTSNEVLNNSFEVLNNSLSSSSPISTNSNMYSLNLSNNLYTTNLNNINVVSKKTKLADDLDNLSYRILGVGFPLLTIGILSGAVWANEAWGSYWSWDPKETWALLTWLVFAIYLHTRITKGWQGKKPAIIASLGFFIVWICFLGVNLLGEGLHSYGFIKMNG
;
A
#
# COMPACT_ATOMS: atom_id res chain seq x y z
N MET A 1 -28.51 -4.98 -26.36
CA MET A 1 -27.16 -4.45 -26.15
C MET A 1 -26.20 -5.44 -26.78
N SER A 2 -25.35 -5.04 -27.73
CA SER A 2 -24.30 -5.95 -28.23
C SER A 2 -23.29 -6.23 -27.11
N TYR A 3 -22.58 -7.37 -27.16
CA TYR A 3 -21.54 -7.71 -26.17
C TYR A 3 -20.53 -6.57 -26.01
N PHE A 4 -20.04 -6.05 -27.14
CA PHE A 4 -19.16 -4.88 -27.20
C PHE A 4 -19.70 -3.63 -26.46
N GLN A 5 -20.99 -3.32 -26.61
CA GLN A 5 -21.61 -2.19 -25.90
C GLN A 5 -21.66 -2.43 -24.39
N LEU A 6 -21.87 -3.68 -23.97
CA LEU A 6 -21.92 -4.07 -22.57
C LEU A 6 -20.52 -4.04 -21.94
N GLU A 7 -19.48 -4.52 -22.65
CA GLU A 7 -18.08 -4.43 -22.23
C GLU A 7 -17.65 -2.97 -22.02
N ASN A 8 -17.92 -2.11 -23.00
CA ASN A 8 -17.59 -0.69 -22.92
C ASN A 8 -18.34 0.00 -21.77
N PHE A 9 -19.59 -0.38 -21.54
CA PHE A 9 -20.35 0.13 -20.40
C PHE A 9 -19.68 -0.23 -19.07
N PHE A 10 -19.40 -1.52 -18.83
CA PHE A 10 -18.78 -1.96 -17.57
C PHE A 10 -17.35 -1.46 -17.40
N SER A 11 -16.58 -1.29 -18.48
CA SER A 11 -15.21 -0.75 -18.46
C SER A 11 -15.20 0.73 -18.07
N ASN A 12 -16.07 1.53 -18.70
CA ASN A 12 -16.20 2.95 -18.36
C ASN A 12 -16.82 3.15 -16.97
N PHE A 13 -17.78 2.30 -16.60
CA PHE A 13 -18.42 2.33 -15.28
C PHE A 13 -17.43 1.99 -14.17
N SER A 14 -16.62 0.93 -14.32
CA SER A 14 -15.58 0.59 -13.34
C SER A 14 -14.56 1.71 -13.19
N PHE A 15 -14.12 2.32 -14.30
CA PHE A 15 -13.21 3.46 -14.28
C PHE A 15 -13.80 4.64 -13.51
N LEU A 16 -15.04 5.02 -13.82
CA LEU A 16 -15.70 6.17 -13.18
C LEU A 16 -15.89 5.93 -11.68
N ILE A 17 -16.32 4.74 -11.27
CA ILE A 17 -16.49 4.42 -9.86
C ILE A 17 -15.14 4.45 -9.13
N LEU A 18 -14.10 3.84 -9.70
CA LEU A 18 -12.77 3.87 -9.09
C LEU A 18 -12.25 5.30 -8.95
N PHE A 19 -12.51 6.15 -9.94
CA PHE A 19 -12.12 7.56 -9.91
C PHE A 19 -12.86 8.33 -8.80
N VAL A 20 -14.18 8.16 -8.70
CA VAL A 20 -14.99 8.78 -7.64
C VAL A 20 -14.58 8.26 -6.26
N SER A 21 -14.35 6.95 -6.12
CA SER A 21 -13.86 6.34 -4.88
C SER A 21 -12.49 6.90 -4.47
N MET A 22 -11.55 7.02 -5.41
CA MET A 22 -10.23 7.59 -5.15
C MET A 22 -10.34 9.03 -4.63
N ILE A 23 -11.11 9.88 -5.33
CA ILE A 23 -11.37 11.26 -4.90
C ILE A 23 -12.00 11.25 -3.50
N TYR A 24 -12.96 10.37 -3.25
CA TYR A 24 -13.60 10.28 -1.94
C TYR A 24 -12.62 9.92 -0.83
N TYR A 25 -11.73 8.95 -1.04
CA TYR A 25 -10.70 8.61 -0.06
C TYR A 25 -9.77 9.80 0.24
N TRP A 26 -9.38 10.54 -0.79
CA TRP A 26 -8.54 11.74 -0.62
C TRP A 26 -9.26 12.87 0.12
N ILE A 27 -10.51 13.15 -0.24
CA ILE A 27 -11.36 14.13 0.47
C ILE A 27 -11.58 13.69 1.93
N ASN A 28 -11.80 12.41 2.18
CA ASN A 28 -12.00 11.87 3.52
C ASN A 28 -10.74 12.05 4.40
N ILE A 29 -9.53 11.94 3.82
CA ILE A 29 -8.29 12.29 4.52
C ILE A 29 -8.22 13.80 4.78
N ALA A 30 -8.49 14.63 3.77
CA ALA A 30 -8.32 16.08 3.84
C ALA A 30 -9.28 16.75 4.83
N PHE A 31 -10.57 16.37 4.80
CA PHE A 31 -11.64 17.00 5.59
C PHE A 31 -12.12 16.14 6.76
N ASN A 32 -11.51 14.97 6.98
CA ASN A 32 -11.82 14.04 8.05
C ASN A 32 -13.33 13.70 8.15
N LEU A 33 -13.94 13.37 7.01
CA LEU A 33 -15.37 13.05 6.93
C LEU A 33 -15.74 11.88 7.87
N LYS A 34 -16.96 11.91 8.42
CA LYS A 34 -17.50 10.87 9.31
C LYS A 34 -17.97 9.63 8.54
N ASN A 35 -18.49 9.82 7.33
CA ASN A 35 -18.91 8.70 6.49
C ASN A 35 -17.66 8.04 5.92
N LYS A 36 -17.46 6.77 6.25
CA LYS A 36 -16.36 5.96 5.69
C LYS A 36 -16.85 5.01 4.61
N ASN A 37 -18.08 4.53 4.78
CA ASN A 37 -18.65 3.43 4.00
C ASN A 37 -18.82 3.77 2.51
N LEU A 38 -18.86 5.05 2.12
CA LEU A 38 -19.08 5.42 0.71
C LEU A 38 -17.88 5.05 -0.18
N GLY A 39 -16.65 5.22 0.32
CA GLY A 39 -15.44 4.84 -0.41
C GLY A 39 -15.37 3.33 -0.63
N THR A 40 -15.57 2.59 0.46
CA THR A 40 -15.63 1.12 0.45
C THR A 40 -16.77 0.62 -0.44
N PHE A 41 -17.95 1.24 -0.39
CA PHE A 41 -19.08 0.88 -1.24
C PHE A 41 -18.75 1.06 -2.72
N GLY A 42 -18.14 2.19 -3.09
CA GLY A 42 -17.67 2.38 -4.45
C GLY A 42 -16.61 1.35 -4.86
N MET A 43 -15.70 0.98 -3.97
CA MET A 43 -14.72 -0.07 -4.26
C MET A 43 -15.35 -1.45 -4.46
N ILE A 44 -16.36 -1.82 -3.65
CA ILE A 44 -17.14 -3.05 -3.82
C ILE A 44 -17.84 -3.03 -5.19
N LEU A 45 -18.47 -1.91 -5.54
CA LEU A 45 -19.18 -1.76 -6.80
C LEU A 45 -18.23 -1.85 -8.00
N ALA A 46 -17.05 -1.22 -7.92
CA ALA A 46 -16.02 -1.34 -8.94
C ALA A 46 -15.50 -2.79 -9.07
N ASN A 47 -15.24 -3.46 -7.95
CA ASN A 47 -14.78 -4.85 -7.96
C ASN A 47 -15.80 -5.77 -8.65
N PHE A 48 -17.09 -5.60 -8.33
CA PHE A 48 -18.17 -6.35 -8.97
C PHE A 48 -18.33 -6.01 -10.46
N SER A 49 -18.15 -4.75 -10.84
CA SER A 49 -18.18 -4.31 -12.25
C SER A 49 -17.07 -4.97 -13.07
N ILE A 50 -15.82 -4.96 -12.56
CA ILE A 50 -14.68 -5.59 -13.25
C ILE A 50 -14.87 -7.12 -13.32
N PHE A 51 -15.36 -7.73 -12.24
CA PHE A 51 -15.68 -9.16 -12.23
C PHE A 51 -16.73 -9.53 -13.30
N THR A 52 -17.78 -8.72 -13.41
CA THR A 52 -18.82 -8.90 -14.43
C THR A 52 -18.23 -8.76 -15.83
N LEU A 53 -17.36 -7.78 -16.06
CA LEU A 53 -16.66 -7.61 -17.33
C LEU A 53 -15.80 -8.83 -17.68
N LEU A 54 -15.05 -9.38 -16.72
CA LEU A 54 -14.26 -10.60 -16.93
C LEU A 54 -15.15 -11.82 -17.27
N ILE A 55 -16.32 -11.96 -16.65
CA ILE A 55 -17.28 -13.03 -16.98
C ILE A 55 -17.85 -12.86 -18.39
N LEU A 56 -18.17 -11.63 -18.80
CA LEU A 56 -18.66 -11.37 -20.15
C LEU A 56 -17.62 -11.78 -21.19
N ARG A 57 -16.36 -11.44 -20.92
CA ARG A 57 -15.23 -11.85 -21.76
C ARG A 57 -15.05 -13.34 -21.83
N TRP A 58 -15.13 -14.02 -20.70
CA TRP A 58 -15.06 -15.48 -20.68
C TRP A 58 -16.14 -16.10 -21.58
N LYS A 59 -17.37 -15.59 -21.52
CA LYS A 59 -18.47 -16.09 -22.36
C LYS A 59 -18.23 -15.81 -23.85
N GLU A 60 -17.61 -14.69 -24.20
CA GLU A 60 -17.36 -14.30 -25.59
C GLU A 60 -16.17 -15.06 -26.19
N SER A 61 -15.07 -15.22 -25.45
CA SER A 61 -13.85 -15.87 -25.94
C SER A 61 -13.89 -17.40 -25.80
N GLY A 62 -14.79 -17.95 -24.98
CA GLY A 62 -14.90 -19.38 -24.70
C GLY A 62 -13.79 -19.95 -23.81
N HIS A 63 -12.90 -19.09 -23.29
CA HIS A 63 -11.82 -19.45 -22.39
C HIS A 63 -11.66 -18.39 -21.29
N PHE A 64 -10.89 -18.70 -20.24
CA PHE A 64 -10.69 -17.74 -19.17
C PHE A 64 -9.94 -16.49 -19.67
N PRO A 65 -10.35 -15.26 -19.28
CA PRO A 65 -9.83 -14.01 -19.81
C PRO A 65 -8.46 -13.66 -19.22
N LEU A 66 -7.40 -14.31 -19.72
CA LEU A 66 -6.00 -14.02 -19.42
C LEU A 66 -5.11 -14.10 -20.67
N SER A 67 -5.71 -14.04 -21.85
CA SER A 67 -5.04 -14.33 -23.12
C SER A 67 -4.18 -13.17 -23.62
N ASN A 68 -4.60 -11.94 -23.32
CA ASN A 68 -3.96 -10.71 -23.78
C ASN A 68 -3.55 -9.81 -22.61
N LEU A 69 -2.77 -8.77 -22.93
CA LEU A 69 -2.30 -7.80 -21.95
C LEU A 69 -3.46 -7.03 -21.31
N TYR A 70 -4.50 -6.68 -22.07
CA TYR A 70 -5.67 -5.97 -21.59
C TYR A 70 -6.42 -6.75 -20.49
N GLU A 71 -6.69 -8.03 -20.73
CA GLU A 71 -7.30 -8.97 -19.78
C GLU A 71 -6.43 -9.16 -18.54
N SER A 72 -5.11 -9.26 -18.72
CA SER A 72 -4.16 -9.36 -17.61
C SER A 72 -4.19 -8.11 -16.72
N PHE A 73 -4.30 -6.91 -17.31
CA PHE A 73 -4.42 -5.66 -16.55
C PHE A 73 -5.78 -5.52 -15.84
N LEU A 74 -6.88 -5.94 -16.48
CA LEU A 74 -8.20 -5.98 -15.84
C LEU A 74 -8.22 -6.96 -14.67
N PHE A 75 -7.64 -8.15 -14.86
CA PHE A 75 -7.49 -9.14 -13.79
C PHE A 75 -6.60 -8.61 -12.67
N LEU A 76 -5.49 -7.94 -12.99
CA LEU A 76 -4.66 -7.28 -11.99
C LEU A 76 -5.44 -6.21 -11.20
N SER A 77 -6.22 -5.36 -11.88
CA SER A 77 -7.06 -4.34 -11.23
C SER A 77 -8.13 -4.98 -10.32
N TRP A 78 -8.77 -6.06 -10.78
CA TRP A 78 -9.71 -6.82 -9.96
C TRP A 78 -9.05 -7.38 -8.69
N ASN A 79 -7.85 -7.95 -8.79
CA ASN A 79 -7.12 -8.44 -7.63
C ASN A 79 -6.66 -7.31 -6.68
N LEU A 80 -6.21 -6.15 -7.21
CA LEU A 80 -5.85 -4.98 -6.40
C LEU A 80 -7.05 -4.43 -5.61
N THR A 81 -8.22 -4.33 -6.25
CA THR A 81 -9.45 -3.89 -5.57
C THR A 81 -9.92 -4.92 -4.54
N LEU A 82 -9.79 -6.22 -4.81
CA LEU A 82 -10.11 -7.29 -3.87
C LEU A 82 -9.18 -7.25 -2.64
N ILE A 83 -7.87 -7.13 -2.85
CA ILE A 83 -6.90 -7.01 -1.75
C ILE A 83 -7.15 -5.76 -0.94
N HIS A 84 -7.46 -4.63 -1.57
CA HIS A 84 -7.86 -3.42 -0.86
C HIS A 84 -9.05 -3.67 0.08
N LEU A 85 -10.11 -4.35 -0.38
CA LEU A 85 -11.28 -4.66 0.45
C LEU A 85 -10.93 -5.61 1.60
N ILE A 86 -10.07 -6.60 1.35
CA ILE A 86 -9.54 -7.47 2.41
C ILE A 86 -8.77 -6.63 3.44
N LEU A 87 -7.93 -5.72 2.99
CA LEU A 87 -7.13 -4.85 3.85
C LEU A 87 -7.99 -3.96 4.72
N GLU A 88 -9.04 -3.33 4.19
CA GLU A 88 -9.98 -2.52 4.97
C GLU A 88 -10.65 -3.35 6.08
N LYS A 89 -11.05 -4.60 5.76
CA LYS A 89 -11.65 -5.51 6.73
C LYS A 89 -10.65 -6.02 7.78
N MET A 90 -9.37 -6.14 7.42
CA MET A 90 -8.28 -6.55 8.31
C MET A 90 -7.80 -5.43 9.24
N THR A 91 -8.20 -4.17 9.01
CA THR A 91 -7.83 -3.01 9.83
C THR A 91 -8.93 -2.47 10.77
N PRO A 92 -9.71 -3.29 11.51
CA PRO A 92 -10.87 -2.81 12.28
C PRO A 92 -10.53 -1.93 13.50
N PHE A 93 -9.24 -1.78 13.87
CA PHE A 93 -8.84 -1.25 15.18
C PHE A 93 -8.40 0.23 15.19
N SER A 94 -8.33 0.90 14.03
CA SER A 94 -7.92 2.30 13.97
C SER A 94 -8.69 3.04 12.89
N ASN A 95 -9.65 3.88 13.29
CA ASN A 95 -10.46 4.74 12.41
C ASN A 95 -9.64 5.61 11.44
N LYS A 96 -8.33 5.73 11.65
CA LYS A 96 -7.40 6.52 10.84
C LYS A 96 -6.61 5.67 9.85
N SER A 97 -6.21 4.44 10.18
CA SER A 97 -5.42 3.59 9.25
C SER A 97 -6.22 3.21 8.01
N GLU A 98 -7.52 2.93 8.16
CA GLU A 98 -8.46 2.69 7.06
C GLU A 98 -8.50 3.87 6.07
N LYS A 99 -8.46 5.11 6.56
CA LYS A 99 -8.48 6.30 5.70
C LYS A 99 -7.24 6.38 4.82
N PHE A 100 -6.06 6.15 5.41
CA PHE A 100 -4.79 6.17 4.70
C PHE A 100 -4.68 5.02 3.70
N LEU A 101 -5.13 3.82 4.09
CA LEU A 101 -5.10 2.63 3.24
C LEU A 101 -5.78 2.89 1.90
N GLY A 102 -7.00 3.43 1.90
CA GLY A 102 -7.72 3.69 0.66
C GLY A 102 -7.08 4.76 -0.21
N ALA A 103 -6.50 5.81 0.37
CA ALA A 103 -5.79 6.82 -0.42
C ALA A 103 -4.51 6.32 -1.09
N ILE A 104 -3.87 5.28 -0.54
CA ILE A 104 -2.65 4.69 -1.09
C ILE A 104 -2.98 3.65 -2.19
N THR A 105 -3.97 2.81 -1.95
CA THR A 105 -4.26 1.64 -2.79
C THR A 105 -5.26 1.95 -3.92
N SER A 106 -6.22 2.86 -3.72
CA SER A 106 -7.19 3.23 -4.75
C SER A 106 -6.59 3.86 -6.01
N PRO A 107 -5.57 4.74 -5.95
CA PRO A 107 -4.95 5.26 -7.17
C PRO A 107 -4.30 4.15 -7.99
N THR A 108 -3.66 3.18 -7.35
CA THR A 108 -3.00 2.06 -8.05
C THR A 108 -4.04 1.21 -8.79
N ALA A 109 -5.16 0.89 -8.16
CA ALA A 109 -6.26 0.16 -8.80
C ALA A 109 -6.89 0.95 -9.96
N LEU A 110 -7.04 2.27 -9.80
CA LEU A 110 -7.52 3.15 -10.86
C LEU A 110 -6.53 3.19 -12.04
N PHE A 111 -5.24 3.40 -11.78
CA PHE A 111 -4.23 3.52 -12.83
C PHE A 111 -4.10 2.24 -13.63
N THR A 112 -4.15 1.07 -12.99
CA THR A 112 -4.14 -0.22 -13.71
C THR A 112 -5.36 -0.39 -14.61
N ASN A 113 -6.55 -0.03 -14.11
CA ASN A 113 -7.79 -0.07 -14.89
C ASN A 113 -7.76 0.95 -16.05
N ALA A 114 -7.32 2.18 -15.77
CA ALA A 114 -7.23 3.25 -16.74
C ALA A 114 -6.21 2.94 -17.84
N PHE A 115 -5.07 2.35 -17.48
CA PHE A 115 -4.08 1.91 -18.45
C PHE A 115 -4.66 0.85 -19.39
N ALA A 116 -5.42 -0.11 -18.86
CA ALA A 116 -6.13 -1.10 -19.66
C ALA A 116 -7.11 -0.43 -20.65
N THR A 117 -7.97 0.46 -20.15
CA THR A 117 -9.07 1.04 -20.93
C THR A 117 -8.62 2.12 -21.91
N PHE A 118 -7.59 2.91 -21.61
CA PHE A 118 -7.22 4.08 -22.41
C PHE A 118 -5.86 3.98 -23.11
N SER A 119 -4.89 3.28 -22.53
CA SER A 119 -3.51 3.28 -23.06
C SER A 119 -3.24 2.15 -24.05
N LEU A 120 -3.99 1.06 -24.00
CA LEU A 120 -3.80 -0.08 -24.91
C LEU A 120 -4.52 0.15 -26.25
N PRO A 121 -3.88 -0.08 -27.42
CA PRO A 121 -4.51 0.03 -28.74
C PRO A 121 -5.73 -0.88 -28.89
N GLU A 122 -6.68 -0.52 -29.75
CA GLU A 122 -7.91 -1.30 -29.97
C GLU A 122 -7.61 -2.73 -30.45
N ASP A 123 -6.55 -2.93 -31.23
CA ASP A 123 -6.11 -4.24 -31.70
C ASP A 123 -5.81 -5.23 -30.56
N MET A 124 -5.23 -4.74 -29.45
CA MET A 124 -4.89 -5.54 -28.27
C MET A 124 -6.08 -5.79 -27.34
N ARG A 125 -7.21 -5.09 -27.55
CA ARG A 125 -8.45 -5.30 -26.81
C ARG A 125 -9.34 -6.35 -27.46
N SER A 126 -9.13 -6.65 -28.75
CA SER A 126 -9.88 -7.65 -29.48
C SER A 126 -9.59 -9.07 -28.95
N PRO A 127 -10.60 -9.95 -28.85
CA PRO A 127 -10.40 -11.33 -28.43
C PRO A 127 -9.59 -12.07 -29.50
N SER A 128 -8.32 -12.37 -29.17
CA SER A 128 -7.44 -13.16 -30.04
C SER A 128 -7.66 -14.66 -29.80
N PRO A 129 -7.68 -15.51 -30.84
CA PRO A 129 -7.69 -16.95 -30.65
C PRO A 129 -6.45 -17.38 -29.88
N LEU A 130 -6.61 -18.28 -28.91
CA LEU A 130 -5.51 -18.82 -28.12
C LEU A 130 -4.50 -19.50 -29.06
N VAL A 131 -3.23 -19.07 -29.04
CA VAL A 131 -2.15 -19.88 -29.62
C VAL A 131 -2.12 -21.25 -28.92
N PRO A 132 -1.82 -22.36 -29.62
CA PRO A 132 -1.94 -23.72 -29.07
C PRO A 132 -1.24 -23.95 -27.71
N ALA A 133 -0.14 -23.25 -27.44
CA ALA A 133 0.56 -23.29 -26.15
C ALA A 133 -0.26 -22.73 -24.96
N LEU A 134 -1.29 -21.91 -25.22
CA LEU A 134 -2.21 -21.36 -24.22
C LEU A 134 -3.36 -22.28 -23.81
N GLN A 135 -3.47 -23.47 -24.42
CA GLN A 135 -4.60 -24.38 -24.18
C GLN A 135 -4.39 -25.33 -23.00
N SER A 136 -3.24 -25.27 -22.31
CA SER A 136 -2.99 -26.16 -21.16
C SER A 136 -3.51 -25.58 -19.85
N ASN A 137 -4.05 -26.44 -18.99
CA ASN A 137 -4.53 -26.07 -17.65
C ASN A 137 -3.39 -25.52 -16.76
N TRP A 138 -2.15 -25.95 -17.04
CA TRP A 138 -0.97 -25.50 -16.30
C TRP A 138 -0.69 -24.01 -16.53
N LEU A 139 -0.80 -23.52 -17.77
CA LEU A 139 -0.61 -22.10 -18.05
C LEU A 139 -1.66 -21.26 -17.33
N MET A 140 -2.90 -21.72 -17.35
CA MET A 140 -4.02 -21.03 -16.72
C MET A 140 -3.82 -20.89 -15.20
N MET A 141 -3.36 -21.95 -14.53
CA MET A 141 -2.94 -21.90 -13.12
C MET A 141 -1.74 -20.97 -12.92
N HIS A 142 -0.72 -21.08 -13.76
CA HIS A 142 0.49 -20.26 -13.67
C HIS A 142 0.16 -18.76 -13.72
N VAL A 143 -0.52 -18.31 -14.78
CA VAL A 143 -0.79 -16.87 -15.01
C VAL A 143 -1.72 -16.31 -13.93
N THR A 144 -2.75 -17.05 -13.50
CA THR A 144 -3.64 -16.60 -12.42
C THR A 144 -2.88 -16.40 -11.11
N VAL A 145 -2.09 -17.39 -10.68
CA VAL A 145 -1.35 -17.33 -9.42
C VAL A 145 -0.24 -16.27 -9.48
N MET A 146 0.40 -16.09 -10.63
CA MET A 146 1.40 -15.02 -10.83
C MET A 146 0.78 -13.62 -10.68
N ILE A 147 -0.34 -13.33 -11.35
CA ILE A 147 -0.98 -12.01 -11.25
C ILE A 147 -1.56 -11.77 -9.85
N LEU A 148 -2.13 -12.80 -9.23
CA LEU A 148 -2.58 -12.72 -7.83
C LEU A 148 -1.40 -12.39 -6.90
N SER A 149 -0.26 -13.06 -7.07
CA SER A 149 0.97 -12.75 -6.33
C SER A 149 1.43 -11.30 -6.55
N TYR A 150 1.53 -10.85 -7.80
CA TYR A 150 1.95 -9.49 -8.11
C TYR A 150 1.04 -8.43 -7.49
N SER A 151 -0.28 -8.64 -7.50
CA SER A 151 -1.20 -7.72 -6.85
C SER A 151 -0.95 -7.60 -5.33
N ALA A 152 -0.67 -8.72 -4.66
CA ALA A 152 -0.28 -8.73 -3.24
C ALA A 152 1.07 -8.04 -3.01
N LEU A 153 2.09 -8.35 -3.83
CA LEU A 153 3.41 -7.74 -3.70
C LEU A 153 3.39 -6.22 -3.95
N ILE A 154 2.60 -5.76 -4.92
CA ILE A 154 2.37 -4.33 -5.20
C ILE A 154 1.67 -3.66 -4.01
N CYS A 155 0.57 -4.23 -3.50
CA CYS A 155 -0.14 -3.68 -2.35
C CYS A 155 0.75 -3.63 -1.10
N GLY A 156 1.49 -4.71 -0.80
CA GLY A 156 2.39 -4.77 0.35
C GLY A 156 3.52 -3.76 0.26
N SER A 157 4.16 -3.65 -0.91
CA SER A 157 5.24 -2.69 -1.12
C SER A 157 4.76 -1.22 -1.08
N LEU A 158 3.56 -0.92 -1.59
CA LEU A 158 2.92 0.41 -1.44
C LEU A 158 2.72 0.80 0.03
N LEU A 159 2.31 -0.14 0.87
CA LEU A 159 2.18 0.08 2.32
C LEU A 159 3.55 0.36 2.97
N SER A 160 4.61 -0.33 2.54
CA SER A 160 5.98 -0.04 2.99
C SER A 160 6.48 1.34 2.54
N ILE A 161 6.14 1.76 1.32
CA ILE A 161 6.46 3.12 0.83
C ILE A 161 5.73 4.16 1.70
N ALA A 162 4.45 3.94 1.98
CA ALA A 162 3.68 4.84 2.85
C ALA A 162 4.25 4.90 4.27
N TYR A 163 4.66 3.75 4.83
CA TYR A 163 5.37 3.69 6.10
C TYR A 163 6.64 4.57 6.09
N LEU A 164 7.48 4.47 5.04
CA LEU A 164 8.69 5.28 4.93
C LEU A 164 8.38 6.78 4.89
N ILE A 165 7.39 7.20 4.10
CA ILE A 165 6.97 8.61 3.98
C ILE A 165 6.54 9.15 5.36
N ILE A 166 5.70 8.41 6.08
CA ILE A 166 5.19 8.82 7.38
C ILE A 166 6.33 8.87 8.42
N THR A 167 7.23 7.88 8.40
CA THR A 167 8.34 7.80 9.35
C THR A 167 9.38 8.90 9.08
N PHE A 168 9.62 9.25 7.82
CA PHE A 168 10.48 10.37 7.44
C PHE A 168 9.92 11.70 7.97
N TYR A 169 8.62 11.95 7.79
CA TYR A 169 7.97 13.16 8.31
C TYR A 169 8.00 13.23 9.84
N ASN A 170 7.77 12.11 10.53
CA ASN A 170 7.76 12.04 11.99
C ASN A 170 9.14 12.34 12.59
N ASN A 171 10.23 11.83 12.01
CA ASN A 171 11.58 12.11 12.49
C ASN A 171 11.93 13.59 12.43
N ASN A 172 11.64 14.25 11.30
CA ASN A 172 11.87 15.69 11.14
C ASN A 172 11.07 16.52 12.14
N SER A 173 9.86 16.05 12.51
CA SER A 173 9.03 16.71 13.52
C SER A 173 9.61 16.56 14.92
N LYS A 174 10.14 15.37 15.25
CA LYS A 174 10.76 15.07 16.55
C LYS A 174 12.05 15.86 16.74
N GLU A 175 12.89 15.97 15.70
CA GLU A 175 14.09 16.82 15.73
C GLU A 175 13.72 18.28 15.99
N LYS A 176 12.74 18.84 15.26
CA LYS A 176 12.27 20.22 15.51
C LYS A 176 11.77 20.44 16.94
N LEU A 177 11.09 19.46 17.54
CA LEU A 177 10.65 19.53 18.93
C LEU A 177 11.82 19.46 19.92
N LEU A 178 12.82 18.62 19.65
CA LEU A 178 14.04 18.52 20.47
C LEU A 178 14.84 19.83 20.39
N TYR A 179 15.04 20.40 19.20
CA TYR A 179 15.68 21.71 19.04
C TYR A 179 14.89 22.84 19.71
N ALA A 180 13.55 22.83 19.65
CA ALA A 180 12.74 23.82 20.34
C ALA A 180 12.84 23.69 21.87
N SER A 181 12.88 22.46 22.39
CA SER A 181 13.13 22.17 23.81
C SER A 181 14.50 22.68 24.26
N ASP A 182 15.57 22.37 23.52
CA ASP A 182 16.93 22.77 23.87
C ASP A 182 17.12 24.30 23.80
N ASN A 183 16.42 24.98 22.89
CA ASN A 183 16.41 26.44 22.79
C ASN A 183 15.62 27.13 23.91
N ILE A 184 14.63 26.47 24.51
CA ILE A 184 13.90 26.98 25.69
C ILE A 184 14.77 26.84 26.95
N VAL A 185 15.58 25.79 27.05
CA VAL A 185 16.50 25.56 28.18
C VAL A 185 17.71 26.50 28.15
N SER A 186 18.03 27.11 27.00
CA SER A 186 19.24 27.92 26.80
C SER A 186 19.02 29.45 26.85
N GLN A 187 17.88 29.95 27.32
CA GLN A 187 17.78 31.37 27.70
C GLN A 187 18.55 31.63 29.01
N PRO A 188 19.54 32.55 29.05
CA PRO A 188 20.06 33.08 30.31
C PRO A 188 18.95 33.98 30.90
N GLU A 189 18.64 34.03 32.19
CA GLU A 189 19.48 34.30 33.36
C GLU A 189 18.47 34.29 34.56
N ILE A 190 18.67 33.66 35.73
CA ILE A 190 19.32 34.20 36.95
C ILE A 190 19.05 33.21 38.11
N ASP A 191 20.11 32.93 38.87
CA ASP A 191 20.22 32.41 40.24
C ASP A 191 19.86 30.95 40.61
N LYS A 192 20.96 30.18 40.66
CA LYS A 192 21.49 29.34 41.77
C LYS A 192 20.54 28.42 42.56
N GLU A 193 21.04 27.17 42.63
CA GLU A 193 20.79 26.14 43.64
C GLU A 193 19.43 25.41 43.57
N GLN A 194 19.41 24.30 42.82
CA GLN A 194 19.25 22.96 43.39
C GLN A 194 19.33 21.91 42.26
N ASN A 195 20.33 21.04 42.35
CA ASN A 195 20.44 19.84 41.51
C ASN A 195 19.26 18.91 41.82
N VAL A 196 18.25 18.88 40.97
CA VAL A 196 17.19 17.86 41.00
C VAL A 196 17.30 17.06 39.72
N THR A 197 17.63 15.78 39.87
CA THR A 197 17.82 14.87 38.74
C THR A 197 16.48 14.58 38.07
N SER A 198 16.49 14.34 36.75
CA SER A 198 15.30 14.19 35.88
C SER A 198 14.29 13.10 36.30
N ASN A 199 14.65 12.21 37.23
CA ASN A 199 13.74 11.19 37.77
C ASN A 199 12.92 11.66 38.99
N GLU A 200 13.36 12.70 39.71
CA GLU A 200 12.61 13.24 40.86
C GLU A 200 11.43 14.12 40.43
N VAL A 201 11.55 14.82 39.29
CA VAL A 201 10.47 15.64 38.72
C VAL A 201 9.27 14.78 38.30
N LEU A 202 9.52 13.58 37.78
CA LEU A 202 8.47 12.64 37.40
C LEU A 202 7.72 12.07 38.61
N ASN A 203 8.43 11.72 39.69
CA ASN A 203 7.79 11.18 40.89
C ASN A 203 7.03 12.26 41.67
N ASN A 204 7.58 13.47 41.78
CA ASN A 204 6.90 14.59 42.44
C ASN A 204 5.64 15.04 41.68
N SER A 205 5.59 14.87 40.35
CA SER A 205 4.40 15.19 39.55
C SER A 205 3.20 14.25 39.82
N PHE A 206 3.47 13.00 40.22
CA PHE A 206 2.42 12.05 40.61
C PHE A 206 1.90 12.30 42.03
N GLU A 207 2.75 12.73 42.97
CA GLU A 207 2.31 13.10 44.33
C GLU A 207 1.48 14.39 44.37
N VAL A 208 1.82 15.38 43.54
CA VAL A 208 1.07 16.65 43.44
C VAL A 208 -0.34 16.42 42.87
N LEU A 209 -0.50 15.48 41.93
CA LEU A 209 -1.80 15.07 41.40
C LEU A 209 -2.71 14.49 42.51
N ASN A 210 -2.16 13.70 43.44
CA ASN A 210 -2.94 13.12 44.54
C ASN A 210 -3.33 14.13 45.63
N ASN A 211 -2.48 15.12 45.91
CA ASN A 211 -2.76 16.15 46.92
C ASN A 211 -3.72 17.25 46.43
N SER A 212 -3.85 17.43 45.11
CA SER A 212 -4.78 18.42 44.53
C SER A 212 -6.26 18.02 44.60
N LEU A 213 -6.57 16.75 44.91
CA LEU A 213 -7.93 16.25 45.07
C LEU A 213 -8.53 16.51 46.47
N SER A 214 -7.76 16.99 47.45
CA SER A 214 -8.16 16.96 48.87
C SER A 214 -8.19 18.29 49.63
N SER A 215 -7.96 19.46 49.01
CA SER A 215 -8.12 20.72 49.76
C SER A 215 -8.63 21.90 48.93
N SER A 216 -9.78 22.42 49.35
CA SER A 216 -10.44 23.62 48.84
C SER A 216 -10.16 24.81 49.76
N SER A 217 -9.32 25.75 49.33
CA SER A 217 -9.41 27.15 49.80
C SER A 217 -8.74 28.13 48.81
N PRO A 218 -9.27 29.36 48.63
CA PRO A 218 -8.83 30.26 47.57
C PRO A 218 -7.72 31.19 48.05
N ILE A 219 -6.68 31.39 47.24
CA ILE A 219 -5.61 32.38 47.47
C ILE A 219 -5.45 33.30 46.25
N SER A 220 -5.24 34.57 46.57
CA SER A 220 -5.20 35.82 45.80
C SER A 220 -4.47 35.82 44.44
N THR A 221 -5.11 36.47 43.46
CA THR A 221 -4.73 36.50 42.04
C THR A 221 -4.21 37.87 41.60
N ASN A 222 -3.08 37.92 40.87
CA ASN A 222 -3.03 38.54 39.53
C ASN A 222 -1.68 38.40 38.80
N SER A 223 -0.54 38.20 39.48
CA SER A 223 0.74 37.93 38.79
C SER A 223 0.97 36.43 38.50
N ASN A 224 0.59 35.57 39.45
CA ASN A 224 0.74 34.12 39.32
C ASN A 224 -0.24 33.48 38.32
N MET A 225 -1.36 34.14 38.00
CA MET A 225 -2.33 33.65 37.02
C MET A 225 -1.80 33.63 35.59
N TYR A 226 -0.95 34.60 35.22
CA TYR A 226 -0.36 34.63 33.88
C TYR A 226 0.75 33.59 33.71
N SER A 227 1.61 33.43 34.73
CA SER A 227 2.65 32.39 34.70
C SER A 227 2.07 30.98 34.79
N LEU A 228 1.06 30.73 35.64
CA LEU A 228 0.34 29.45 35.67
C LEU A 228 -0.40 29.17 34.36
N ASN A 229 -1.01 30.17 33.72
CA ASN A 229 -1.64 29.98 32.41
C ASN A 229 -0.62 29.71 31.29
N LEU A 230 0.56 30.32 31.34
CA LEU A 230 1.63 30.04 30.38
C LEU A 230 2.16 28.62 30.55
N SER A 231 2.46 28.22 31.79
CA SER A 231 2.91 26.88 32.12
C SER A 231 1.86 25.84 31.76
N ASN A 232 0.59 26.06 32.12
CA ASN A 232 -0.50 25.16 31.75
C ASN A 232 -0.71 25.09 30.22
N ASN A 233 -0.55 26.20 29.48
CA ASN A 233 -0.57 26.16 28.02
C ASN A 233 0.64 25.40 27.44
N LEU A 234 1.83 25.53 28.03
CA LEU A 234 3.01 24.78 27.61
C LEU A 234 2.88 23.27 27.92
N TYR A 235 2.34 22.89 29.07
CA TYR A 235 2.09 21.49 29.40
C TYR A 235 0.99 20.89 28.53
N THR A 236 -0.11 21.61 28.30
CA THR A 236 -1.21 21.13 27.43
C THR A 236 -0.78 21.05 25.96
N THR A 237 0.03 21.99 25.46
CA THR A 237 0.61 21.91 24.11
C THR A 237 1.61 20.77 23.99
N ASN A 238 2.46 20.53 24.99
CA ASN A 238 3.37 19.38 25.01
C ASN A 238 2.63 18.04 25.07
N LEU A 239 1.60 17.90 25.92
CA LEU A 239 0.78 16.69 25.99
C LEU A 239 0.01 16.43 24.68
N ASN A 240 -0.51 17.48 24.05
CA ASN A 240 -1.16 17.37 22.74
C ASN A 240 -0.15 16.96 21.66
N ASN A 241 1.06 17.51 21.68
CA ASN A 241 2.13 17.14 20.75
C ASN A 241 2.58 15.69 20.95
N ILE A 242 2.74 15.24 22.20
CA ILE A 242 3.07 13.85 22.55
C ILE A 242 1.97 12.90 22.08
N ASN A 243 0.70 13.25 22.27
CA ASN A 243 -0.45 12.47 21.82
C ASN A 243 -0.59 12.41 20.29
N VAL A 244 -0.20 13.47 19.59
CA VAL A 244 -0.17 13.50 18.11
C VAL A 244 0.99 12.64 17.59
N VAL A 245 2.17 12.76 18.19
CA VAL A 245 3.36 11.96 17.82
C VAL A 245 3.10 10.47 18.08
N SER A 246 2.54 10.09 19.24
CA SER A 246 2.23 8.70 19.59
C SER A 246 1.18 8.07 18.68
N LYS A 247 0.18 8.84 18.23
CA LYS A 247 -0.80 8.39 17.23
C LYS A 247 -0.17 8.19 15.86
N LYS A 248 0.80 9.02 15.46
CA LYS A 248 1.50 8.88 14.16
C LYS A 248 2.47 7.70 14.15
N THR A 249 3.12 7.39 15.27
CA THR A 249 3.98 6.20 15.39
C THR A 249 3.15 4.93 15.30
N LYS A 250 2.00 4.87 16.00
CA LYS A 250 1.09 3.71 15.93
C LYS A 250 0.61 3.42 14.50
N LEU A 251 0.25 4.45 13.74
CA LEU A 251 -0.18 4.28 12.35
C LEU A 251 0.95 3.77 11.44
N ALA A 252 2.19 4.21 11.67
CA ALA A 252 3.34 3.69 10.93
C ALA A 252 3.55 2.20 11.24
N ASP A 253 3.51 1.82 12.52
CA ASP A 253 3.67 0.42 12.94
C ASP A 253 2.55 -0.48 12.36
N ASP A 254 1.31 0.02 12.32
CA ASP A 254 0.19 -0.68 11.69
C ASP A 254 0.44 -0.94 10.19
N LEU A 255 0.92 0.07 9.44
CA LEU A 255 1.23 -0.06 8.02
C LEU A 255 2.40 -1.03 7.76
N ASP A 256 3.44 -1.00 8.61
CA ASP A 256 4.59 -1.89 8.48
C ASP A 256 4.18 -3.36 8.74
N ASN A 257 3.35 -3.59 9.75
CA ASN A 257 2.78 -4.92 10.05
C ASN A 257 1.85 -5.42 8.94
N LEU A 258 1.01 -4.54 8.39
CA LEU A 258 0.11 -4.86 7.29
C LEU A 258 0.89 -5.25 6.04
N SER A 259 1.93 -4.46 5.70
CA SER A 259 2.85 -4.77 4.61
C SER A 259 3.46 -6.15 4.78
N TYR A 260 4.02 -6.46 5.95
CA TYR A 260 4.62 -7.77 6.21
C TYR A 260 3.66 -8.93 5.99
N ARG A 261 2.41 -8.80 6.46
CA ARG A 261 1.39 -9.84 6.29
C ARG A 261 1.05 -10.06 4.81
N ILE A 262 0.85 -8.98 4.06
CA ILE A 262 0.52 -9.08 2.63
C ILE A 262 1.70 -9.62 1.82
N LEU A 263 2.91 -9.13 2.06
CA LEU A 263 4.11 -9.65 1.40
C LEU A 263 4.37 -11.11 1.76
N GLY A 264 4.06 -11.52 3.00
CA GLY A 264 4.11 -12.91 3.44
C GLY A 264 3.12 -13.83 2.73
N VAL A 265 1.98 -13.31 2.24
CA VAL A 265 1.04 -14.06 1.40
C VAL A 265 1.46 -14.03 -0.08
N GLY A 266 1.95 -12.89 -0.56
CA GLY A 266 2.38 -12.72 -1.96
C GLY A 266 3.57 -13.59 -2.34
N PHE A 267 4.54 -13.78 -1.45
CA PHE A 267 5.78 -14.52 -1.74
C PHE A 267 5.58 -16.04 -1.96
N PRO A 268 4.81 -16.78 -1.13
CA PRO A 268 4.46 -18.17 -1.43
C PRO A 268 3.69 -18.32 -2.74
N LEU A 269 2.75 -17.40 -3.03
CA LEU A 269 2.04 -17.39 -4.30
C LEU A 269 3.01 -17.16 -5.48
N LEU A 270 3.98 -16.26 -5.33
CA LEU A 270 5.02 -16.05 -6.36
C LEU A 270 5.80 -17.34 -6.61
N THR A 271 6.16 -18.04 -5.54
CA THR A 271 6.93 -19.28 -5.61
C THR A 271 6.14 -20.37 -6.34
N ILE A 272 4.85 -20.55 -6.01
CA ILE A 272 3.96 -21.49 -6.71
C ILE A 272 3.81 -21.08 -8.19
N GLY A 273 3.71 -19.78 -8.46
CA GLY A 273 3.65 -19.25 -9.81
C GLY A 273 4.91 -19.57 -10.62
N ILE A 274 6.11 -19.32 -10.09
CA ILE A 274 7.38 -19.64 -10.77
C ILE A 274 7.52 -21.15 -11.00
N LEU A 275 7.19 -21.98 -10.00
CA LEU A 275 7.27 -23.44 -10.13
C LEU A 275 6.29 -23.99 -11.18
N SER A 276 5.04 -23.53 -11.16
CA SER A 276 4.05 -23.92 -12.18
C SER A 276 4.41 -23.42 -13.57
N GLY A 277 5.07 -22.26 -13.68
CA GLY A 277 5.61 -21.73 -14.92
C GLY A 277 6.72 -22.60 -15.50
N ALA A 278 7.64 -23.07 -14.66
CA ALA A 278 8.71 -23.99 -15.08
C ALA A 278 8.16 -25.32 -15.61
N VAL A 279 7.11 -25.88 -14.97
CA VAL A 279 6.44 -27.10 -15.44
C VAL A 279 5.80 -26.87 -16.82
N TRP A 280 5.10 -25.76 -16.98
CA TRP A 280 4.51 -25.39 -18.28
C TRP A 280 5.58 -25.14 -19.36
N ALA A 281 6.68 -24.47 -19.03
CA ALA A 281 7.77 -24.21 -19.98
C ALA A 281 8.38 -25.51 -20.53
N ASN A 282 8.51 -26.54 -19.68
CA ASN A 282 8.97 -27.85 -20.12
C ASN A 282 7.96 -28.54 -21.05
N GLU A 283 6.66 -28.39 -20.81
CA GLU A 283 5.61 -28.90 -21.70
C GLU A 283 5.57 -28.17 -23.04
N ALA A 284 5.77 -26.85 -23.04
CA ALA A 284 5.66 -26.01 -24.24
C ALA A 284 6.94 -25.99 -25.10
N TRP A 285 8.12 -25.97 -24.47
CA TRP A 285 9.40 -25.72 -25.13
C TRP A 285 10.47 -26.79 -24.84
N GLY A 286 10.17 -27.79 -24.02
CA GLY A 286 11.11 -28.87 -23.68
C GLY A 286 12.23 -28.47 -22.71
N SER A 287 12.14 -27.29 -22.08
CA SER A 287 13.06 -26.82 -21.03
C SER A 287 12.28 -26.15 -19.90
N TYR A 288 12.70 -26.38 -18.64
CA TYR A 288 12.09 -25.76 -17.46
C TYR A 288 12.39 -24.26 -17.31
N TRP A 289 13.48 -23.79 -17.92
CA TRP A 289 13.95 -22.41 -17.81
C TRP A 289 14.77 -22.06 -19.04
N SER A 290 14.56 -20.87 -19.57
CA SER A 290 15.17 -20.35 -20.80
C SER A 290 16.00 -19.08 -20.58
N TRP A 291 16.04 -18.53 -19.36
CA TRP A 291 16.71 -17.26 -19.04
C TRP A 291 16.24 -16.09 -19.89
N ASP A 292 14.99 -16.14 -20.34
CA ASP A 292 14.39 -14.99 -21.00
C ASP A 292 14.30 -13.80 -20.01
N PRO A 293 14.13 -12.57 -20.50
CA PRO A 293 14.02 -11.42 -19.60
C PRO A 293 12.90 -11.62 -18.57
N LYS A 294 11.77 -12.25 -18.93
CA LYS A 294 10.60 -12.35 -18.05
C LYS A 294 10.85 -13.28 -16.86
N GLU A 295 11.41 -14.44 -17.13
CA GLU A 295 11.91 -15.42 -16.17
C GLU A 295 12.99 -14.79 -15.28
N THR A 296 13.95 -14.07 -15.86
CA THR A 296 15.04 -13.42 -15.12
C THR A 296 14.51 -12.35 -14.15
N TRP A 297 13.59 -11.50 -14.60
CA TRP A 297 12.94 -10.48 -13.75
C TRP A 297 12.00 -11.10 -12.71
N ALA A 298 11.37 -12.25 -12.99
CA ALA A 298 10.59 -12.99 -12.01
C ALA A 298 11.48 -13.56 -10.90
N LEU A 299 12.64 -14.12 -11.25
CA LEU A 299 13.65 -14.59 -10.29
C LEU A 299 14.21 -13.43 -9.46
N LEU A 300 14.49 -12.27 -10.08
CA LEU A 300 14.94 -11.08 -9.36
C LEU A 300 13.88 -10.59 -8.36
N THR A 301 12.61 -10.53 -8.79
CA THR A 301 11.47 -10.23 -7.91
C THR A 301 11.44 -11.18 -6.71
N TRP A 302 11.57 -12.49 -6.97
CA TRP A 302 11.60 -13.50 -5.93
C TRP A 302 12.74 -13.28 -4.93
N LEU A 303 13.96 -13.02 -5.41
CA LEU A 303 15.13 -12.76 -4.56
C LEU A 303 14.93 -11.53 -3.66
N VAL A 304 14.39 -10.43 -4.19
CA VAL A 304 14.19 -9.20 -3.40
C VAL A 304 13.20 -9.44 -2.27
N PHE A 305 12.08 -10.12 -2.53
CA PHE A 305 11.12 -10.43 -1.47
C PHE A 305 11.58 -11.55 -0.54
N ALA A 306 12.39 -12.49 -1.01
CA ALA A 306 13.06 -13.47 -0.17
C ALA A 306 14.02 -12.78 0.81
N ILE A 307 14.84 -11.81 0.34
CA ILE A 307 15.73 -11.01 1.19
C ILE A 307 14.92 -10.18 2.20
N TYR A 308 13.83 -9.56 1.75
CA TYR A 308 12.92 -8.83 2.65
C TYR A 308 12.37 -9.72 3.77
N LEU A 309 11.78 -10.87 3.44
CA LEU A 309 11.21 -11.78 4.45
C LEU A 309 12.31 -12.39 5.31
N HIS A 310 13.44 -12.79 4.73
CA HIS A 310 14.56 -13.33 5.46
C HIS A 310 15.10 -12.34 6.49
N THR A 311 15.34 -11.08 6.10
CA THR A 311 15.83 -10.04 7.02
C THR A 311 14.82 -9.74 8.14
N ARG A 312 13.52 -9.80 7.84
CA ARG A 312 12.46 -9.55 8.81
C ARG A 312 12.26 -10.71 9.80
N ILE A 313 12.36 -11.96 9.34
CA ILE A 313 12.18 -13.16 10.16
C ILE A 313 13.43 -13.46 10.99
N THR A 314 14.62 -13.47 10.38
CA THR A 314 15.86 -13.94 11.06
C THR A 314 16.54 -12.85 11.88
N LYS A 315 16.62 -11.62 11.36
CA LYS A 315 17.32 -10.52 12.03
C LYS A 315 16.41 -9.66 12.88
N GLY A 316 15.11 -9.96 12.93
CA GLY A 316 14.11 -9.18 13.64
C GLY A 316 14.06 -7.72 13.17
N TRP A 317 14.49 -7.44 11.94
CA TRP A 317 14.52 -6.07 11.44
C TRP A 317 13.10 -5.55 11.30
N GLN A 318 12.82 -4.46 12.00
CA GLN A 318 11.55 -3.74 11.94
C GLN A 318 11.79 -2.32 11.44
N GLY A 319 10.80 -1.76 10.76
CA GLY A 319 10.80 -0.38 10.32
C GLY A 319 11.61 -0.09 9.05
N LYS A 320 12.47 0.94 9.09
CA LYS A 320 12.99 1.59 7.87
C LYS A 320 13.78 0.67 6.93
N LYS A 321 14.69 -0.15 7.46
CA LYS A 321 15.59 -1.01 6.65
C LYS A 321 14.81 -2.00 5.78
N PRO A 322 13.92 -2.85 6.32
CA PRO A 322 13.14 -3.77 5.50
C PRO A 322 12.15 -3.01 4.59
N ALA A 323 11.59 -1.88 5.03
CA ALA A 323 10.68 -1.10 4.18
C ALA A 323 11.34 -0.55 2.90
N ILE A 324 12.64 -0.20 2.95
CA ILE A 324 13.41 0.20 1.74
C ILE A 324 13.51 -0.96 0.75
N ILE A 325 13.78 -2.18 1.24
CA ILE A 325 13.88 -3.39 0.40
C ILE A 325 12.52 -3.68 -0.26
N ALA A 326 11.42 -3.62 0.51
CA ALA A 326 10.08 -3.78 -0.04
C ALA A 326 9.73 -2.70 -1.08
N SER A 327 10.15 -1.45 -0.85
CA SER A 327 9.93 -0.34 -1.78
C SER A 327 10.68 -0.53 -3.10
N LEU A 328 11.91 -1.07 -3.05
CA LEU A 328 12.64 -1.47 -4.27
C LEU A 328 11.87 -2.56 -5.03
N GLY A 329 11.31 -3.52 -4.30
CA GLY A 329 10.48 -4.60 -4.87
C GLY A 329 9.28 -4.09 -5.67
N PHE A 330 8.66 -2.97 -5.27
CA PHE A 330 7.56 -2.35 -6.04
C PHE A 330 7.93 -2.09 -7.49
N PHE A 331 9.08 -1.44 -7.73
CA PHE A 331 9.53 -1.10 -9.08
C PHE A 331 9.90 -2.35 -9.89
N ILE A 332 10.53 -3.33 -9.24
CA ILE A 332 10.94 -4.58 -9.89
C ILE A 332 9.72 -5.39 -10.34
N VAL A 333 8.65 -5.44 -9.53
CA VAL A 333 7.40 -6.11 -9.92
C VAL A 333 6.78 -5.43 -11.15
N TRP A 334 6.78 -4.10 -11.21
CA TRP A 334 6.27 -3.37 -12.38
C TRP A 334 7.10 -3.60 -13.64
N ILE A 335 8.42 -3.65 -13.53
CA ILE A 335 9.30 -3.99 -14.65
C ILE A 335 9.05 -5.43 -15.11
N CYS A 336 8.89 -6.36 -14.18
CA CYS A 336 8.59 -7.77 -14.47
C CYS A 336 7.21 -7.93 -15.15
N PHE A 337 6.19 -7.20 -14.68
CA PHE A 337 4.82 -7.32 -15.18
C PHE A 337 4.60 -6.58 -16.51
N LEU A 338 5.09 -5.35 -16.65
CA LEU A 338 4.87 -4.50 -17.82
C LEU A 338 6.14 -4.34 -18.67
N GLY A 339 7.28 -4.05 -18.04
CA GLY A 339 8.53 -3.68 -18.73
C GLY A 339 9.00 -4.72 -19.74
N VAL A 340 9.02 -5.99 -19.36
CA VAL A 340 9.42 -7.08 -20.27
C VAL A 340 8.43 -7.28 -21.41
N ASN A 341 7.14 -7.08 -21.17
CA ASN A 341 6.12 -7.20 -22.21
C ASN A 341 6.25 -6.06 -23.25
N LEU A 342 6.74 -4.88 -22.85
CA LEU A 342 6.93 -3.72 -23.74
C LEU A 342 8.21 -3.79 -24.59
N LEU A 343 9.26 -4.46 -24.10
CA LEU A 343 10.58 -4.51 -24.77
C LEU A 343 10.61 -5.39 -26.02
N GLY A 344 9.56 -6.16 -26.33
CA GLY A 344 9.47 -6.91 -27.59
C GLY A 344 10.33 -8.18 -27.66
N GLU A 345 11.19 -8.44 -26.67
CA GLU A 345 12.14 -9.56 -26.66
C GLU A 345 11.67 -10.72 -25.76
N GLY A 346 11.58 -11.93 -26.32
CA GLY A 346 11.29 -13.17 -25.60
C GLY A 346 10.03 -13.89 -26.06
N LEU A 347 9.88 -15.17 -25.67
CA LEU A 347 8.74 -16.06 -26.00
C LEU A 347 7.42 -15.63 -25.33
N HIS A 348 7.44 -14.51 -24.61
CA HIS A 348 6.36 -13.97 -23.78
C HIS A 348 5.97 -12.54 -24.14
N SER A 349 6.48 -12.01 -25.25
CA SER A 349 6.16 -10.67 -25.69
C SER A 349 4.82 -10.59 -26.41
N TYR A 350 3.95 -9.69 -25.94
CA TYR A 350 2.76 -9.22 -26.66
C TYR A 350 3.12 -7.86 -27.27
N GLY A 351 3.87 -7.89 -28.38
CA GLY A 351 4.60 -6.74 -28.92
C GLY A 351 3.79 -5.44 -29.01
N PHE A 352 4.22 -4.43 -28.26
CA PHE A 352 3.66 -3.06 -28.29
C PHE A 352 4.39 -2.14 -29.28
N ILE A 353 5.68 -2.39 -29.53
CA ILE A 353 6.50 -1.60 -30.46
C ILE A 353 6.88 -2.50 -31.63
N LYS A 354 6.13 -2.41 -32.73
CA LYS A 354 6.75 -2.72 -34.03
C LYS A 354 7.71 -1.58 -34.30
N MET A 355 9.01 -1.80 -34.07
CA MET A 355 10.00 -0.95 -34.71
C MET A 355 9.82 -1.15 -36.21
N ASN A 356 9.21 -0.18 -36.88
CA ASN A 356 9.22 -0.10 -38.34
C ASN A 356 10.69 0.10 -38.74
N GLY A 357 11.35 -1.01 -39.09
CA GLY A 357 12.62 -1.03 -39.80
C GLY A 357 12.39 -0.97 -41.29
#